data_AF-A0A3M6QZP6-F1
#
_entry.id   AF-A0A3M6QZP6-F1
#
_cell.length_a   1.000
_cell.length_b   1.000
_cell.length_c   1.000
_cell.angle_alpha   90.00
_cell.angle_beta   90.00
_cell.angle_gamma   90.00
#
_symmetry.space_group_name_H-M   'P 1'
#
loop_
_entity.id
_entity.type
_entity.pdbx_description
1 polymer ?
#
loop_
_entity_poly.entity_id
_entity_poly.type
_entity_poly.pdbx_seq_one_letter_code
_entity_poly.pdbx_strand_id
1 'polypeptide(L)'
;MGFIDIAGGPVNGSNIAIDARGNGTIMTAADLGLLFPLNIAQVWRASASNGTAKFMINSVRQINTFALAPQFGGLVIGQVADSAGKPLAVGSGVYFGEWAPRAAGTPPSDSTNLNMSSGSRTVWYVGDNPVTATPNLSNVTYNVIGIRQTGEGANLPATPNLYNGVLTANYVAGGSSNTLAGNLSRTGDTTVAINATINSTGQFTGDGVQGRFYNNAAALAGIYTGGGTAATNIAFGGSRSN
;
A
#
# COMPACT_ATOMS: atom_id res chain seq x y z
N MET A 1 -13.84 17.16 12.21
CA MET A 1 -12.68 16.66 11.44
C MET A 1 -12.91 15.16 11.27
N GLY A 2 -13.26 14.69 10.06
CA GLY A 2 -13.42 13.26 9.80
C GLY A 2 -12.05 12.64 9.53
N PHE A 3 -11.71 11.57 10.23
CA PHE A 3 -10.55 10.74 9.90
C PHE A 3 -11.04 9.51 9.12
N ILE A 4 -10.22 9.01 8.20
CA ILE A 4 -10.49 7.73 7.52
C ILE A 4 -9.75 6.66 8.32
N ASP A 5 -10.49 5.81 9.01
CA ASP A 5 -9.94 4.59 9.60
C ASP A 5 -9.82 3.52 8.50
N ILE A 6 -8.60 3.37 7.96
CA ILE A 6 -8.30 2.38 6.93
C ILE A 6 -8.49 0.96 7.47
N ALA A 7 -8.11 0.73 8.73
CA ALA A 7 -8.16 -0.58 9.36
C ALA A 7 -9.60 -1.00 9.67
N GLY A 8 -10.34 -0.16 10.39
CA GLY A 8 -11.72 -0.41 10.82
C GLY A 8 -12.77 -0.23 9.71
N GLY A 9 -12.44 0.53 8.65
CA GLY A 9 -13.34 0.76 7.51
C GLY A 9 -13.14 -0.26 6.39
N PRO A 10 -12.49 0.12 5.27
CA PRO A 10 -12.44 -0.69 4.06
C PRO A 10 -11.73 -2.03 4.26
N VAL A 11 -10.68 -2.11 5.09
CA VAL A 11 -9.96 -3.37 5.32
C VAL A 11 -10.81 -4.36 6.12
N ASN A 12 -11.40 -3.94 7.24
CA ASN A 12 -12.21 -4.82 8.09
C ASN A 12 -13.45 -5.36 7.34
N GLY A 13 -14.23 -4.49 6.68
CA GLY A 13 -15.39 -4.93 5.90
C GLY A 13 -15.03 -5.88 4.76
N SER A 14 -13.92 -5.59 4.06
CA SER A 14 -13.42 -6.48 3.01
C SER A 14 -13.05 -7.84 3.58
N ASN A 15 -12.33 -7.87 4.70
CA ASN A 15 -11.92 -9.11 5.35
C ASN A 15 -13.11 -9.95 5.81
N ILE A 16 -14.12 -9.35 6.44
CA ILE A 16 -15.35 -10.05 6.87
C ILE A 16 -16.03 -10.70 5.67
N ALA A 17 -16.22 -9.95 4.59
CA ALA A 17 -16.83 -10.47 3.37
C ALA A 17 -16.00 -11.63 2.78
N ILE A 18 -14.69 -11.47 2.69
CA ILE A 18 -13.76 -12.47 2.13
C ILE A 18 -13.68 -13.73 3.01
N ASP A 19 -13.66 -13.59 4.33
CA ASP A 19 -13.61 -14.72 5.25
C ASP A 19 -14.89 -15.57 5.14
N ALA A 20 -16.04 -14.92 4.90
CA ALA A 20 -17.32 -15.60 4.73
C ALA A 20 -17.53 -16.18 3.32
N ARG A 21 -17.05 -15.50 2.28
CA ARG A 21 -17.47 -15.75 0.88
C ARG A 21 -16.33 -15.86 -0.15
N GLY A 22 -15.08 -15.68 0.27
CA GLY A 22 -13.90 -15.80 -0.58
C GLY A 22 -13.56 -14.54 -1.39
N ASN A 23 -12.43 -14.61 -2.10
CA ASN A 23 -11.92 -13.53 -2.96
C ASN A 23 -12.85 -13.28 -4.15
N GLY A 24 -13.04 -12.00 -4.50
CA GLY A 24 -13.94 -11.58 -5.57
C GLY A 24 -15.40 -11.50 -5.16
N THR A 25 -15.72 -11.75 -3.89
CA THR A 25 -17.08 -11.55 -3.37
C THR A 25 -17.47 -10.08 -3.36
N ILE A 26 -18.78 -9.85 -3.30
CA ILE A 26 -19.34 -8.52 -3.08
C ILE A 26 -19.40 -8.26 -1.57
N MET A 27 -18.71 -7.22 -1.13
CA MET A 27 -18.90 -6.60 0.18
C MET A 27 -20.22 -5.81 0.19
N THR A 28 -21.01 -6.04 1.22
CA THR A 28 -22.32 -5.45 1.46
C THR A 28 -22.30 -4.55 2.69
N ALA A 29 -23.35 -3.77 2.88
CA ALA A 29 -23.56 -2.98 4.10
C ALA A 29 -23.56 -3.85 5.38
N ALA A 30 -24.06 -5.09 5.32
CA ALA A 30 -24.06 -6.00 6.46
C ALA A 30 -22.63 -6.37 6.93
N ASP A 31 -21.67 -6.48 6.01
CA ASP A 31 -20.26 -6.77 6.35
C ASP A 31 -19.58 -5.59 7.06
N LEU A 32 -20.18 -4.39 6.99
CA LEU A 32 -19.79 -3.20 7.75
C LEU A 32 -20.64 -3.00 9.02
N GLY A 33 -21.50 -3.96 9.37
CA GLY A 33 -22.40 -3.88 10.54
C GLY A 33 -23.66 -3.03 10.31
N LEU A 34 -23.99 -2.70 9.06
CA LEU A 34 -25.16 -1.89 8.71
C LEU A 34 -26.34 -2.77 8.28
N LEU A 35 -27.54 -2.48 8.78
CA LEU A 35 -28.74 -3.33 8.61
C LEU A 35 -29.64 -2.90 7.43
N PHE A 36 -29.06 -2.73 6.24
CA PHE A 36 -29.84 -2.46 5.02
C PHE A 36 -29.22 -3.16 3.80
N PRO A 37 -30.02 -3.58 2.79
CA PRO A 37 -29.52 -4.32 1.65
C PRO A 37 -28.81 -3.40 0.66
N LEU A 38 -27.48 -3.44 0.64
CA LEU A 38 -26.67 -2.65 -0.29
C LEU A 38 -25.39 -3.37 -0.67
N ASN A 39 -25.16 -3.52 -1.98
CA ASN A 39 -23.91 -3.99 -2.54
C ASN A 39 -22.95 -2.81 -2.71
N ILE A 40 -21.78 -2.87 -2.08
CA ILE A 40 -20.84 -1.74 -1.97
C ILE A 40 -19.70 -1.88 -2.97
N ALA A 41 -18.92 -2.94 -2.81
CA ALA A 41 -17.69 -3.14 -3.56
C ALA A 41 -17.40 -4.61 -3.79
N GLN A 42 -16.65 -4.92 -4.84
CA GLN A 42 -16.02 -6.21 -4.98
C GLN A 42 -14.64 -6.16 -4.31
N VAL A 43 -14.28 -7.22 -3.59
CA VAL A 43 -13.12 -7.21 -2.68
C VAL A 43 -12.21 -8.43 -2.84
N TRP A 44 -10.91 -8.21 -2.66
CA TRP A 44 -9.88 -9.25 -2.70
C TRP A 44 -8.82 -9.02 -1.63
N ARG A 45 -8.19 -10.11 -1.22
CA ARG A 45 -7.09 -10.15 -0.28
C ARG A 45 -6.01 -11.11 -0.74
N ALA A 46 -4.77 -10.67 -0.63
CA ALA A 46 -3.58 -11.47 -0.88
C ALA A 46 -2.55 -11.26 0.24
N SER A 47 -1.86 -12.32 0.62
CA SER A 47 -0.66 -12.23 1.45
C SER A 47 0.57 -12.11 0.55
N ALA A 48 1.56 -11.33 0.98
CA ALA A 48 2.85 -11.24 0.30
C ALA A 48 4.01 -11.33 1.30
N SER A 49 5.17 -11.71 0.80
CA SER A 49 6.39 -11.71 1.60
C SER A 49 7.61 -11.44 0.74
N ASN A 50 8.59 -10.77 1.34
CA ASN A 50 9.92 -10.61 0.76
C ASN A 50 10.93 -10.80 1.89
N GLY A 51 11.82 -11.79 1.76
CA GLY A 51 12.69 -12.22 2.85
C GLY A 51 11.91 -12.47 4.16
N THR A 52 12.28 -11.75 5.21
CA THR A 52 11.63 -11.82 6.54
C THR A 52 10.38 -10.94 6.66
N ALA A 53 10.18 -9.99 5.74
CA ALA A 53 9.03 -9.10 5.77
C ALA A 53 7.77 -9.80 5.24
N LYS A 54 6.66 -9.56 5.93
CA LYS A 54 5.32 -10.05 5.57
C LYS A 54 4.39 -8.87 5.35
N PHE A 55 3.39 -9.07 4.49
CA PHE A 55 2.45 -8.03 4.09
C PHE A 55 1.07 -8.60 3.82
N MET A 56 0.07 -7.76 4.03
CA MET A 56 -1.31 -8.01 3.59
C MET A 56 -1.72 -6.97 2.57
N ILE A 57 -2.25 -7.43 1.44
CA ILE A 57 -2.76 -6.60 0.36
C ILE A 57 -4.27 -6.76 0.29
N ASN A 58 -5.00 -5.66 0.43
CA ASN A 58 -6.44 -5.61 0.22
C ASN A 58 -6.73 -4.78 -1.03
N SER A 59 -7.59 -5.29 -1.90
CA SER A 59 -8.05 -4.57 -3.09
C SER A 59 -9.56 -4.43 -3.04
N VAL A 60 -10.06 -3.23 -3.34
CA VAL A 60 -11.47 -2.88 -3.25
C VAL A 60 -11.86 -2.16 -4.54
N ARG A 61 -12.98 -2.57 -5.13
CA ARG A 61 -13.54 -1.97 -6.33
C ARG A 61 -14.98 -1.56 -6.10
N GLN A 62 -15.30 -0.27 -6.16
CA GLN A 62 -16.70 0.15 -6.11
C GLN A 62 -17.49 -0.42 -7.28
N ILE A 63 -18.60 -1.10 -6.98
CA ILE A 63 -19.52 -1.62 -8.01
C ILE A 63 -20.82 -0.82 -8.11
N ASN A 64 -21.17 -0.06 -7.07
CA ASN A 64 -22.39 0.72 -7.03
C ASN A 64 -22.14 2.15 -6.54
N THR A 65 -22.89 3.12 -7.08
CA THR A 65 -22.82 4.53 -6.71
C THR A 65 -23.96 4.89 -5.78
N PHE A 66 -23.67 5.67 -4.74
CA PHE A 66 -24.67 6.10 -3.77
C PHE A 66 -24.72 7.62 -3.75
N ALA A 67 -25.93 8.19 -3.78
CA ALA A 67 -26.11 9.65 -3.78
C ALA A 67 -25.62 10.32 -2.48
N LEU A 68 -25.59 9.57 -1.37
CA LEU A 68 -25.29 10.08 -0.03
C LEU A 68 -23.95 9.57 0.53
N ALA A 69 -23.18 8.80 -0.24
CA ALA A 69 -21.87 8.31 0.19
C ALA A 69 -20.79 8.78 -0.79
N PRO A 70 -19.56 9.05 -0.31
CA PRO A 70 -18.44 9.32 -1.19
C PRO A 70 -18.27 8.20 -2.21
N GLN A 71 -18.16 8.58 -3.48
CA GLN A 71 -17.77 7.65 -4.53
C GLN A 71 -16.26 7.39 -4.41
N PHE A 72 -15.85 6.14 -4.62
CA PHE A 72 -14.44 5.74 -4.59
C PHE A 72 -14.20 4.78 -5.75
N GLY A 73 -13.04 4.83 -6.40
CA GLY A 73 -12.79 3.91 -7.52
C GLY A 73 -12.18 2.59 -7.09
N GLY A 74 -11.10 2.21 -7.78
CA GLY A 74 -10.25 1.13 -7.36
C GLY A 74 -9.31 1.60 -6.25
N LEU A 75 -9.15 0.78 -5.22
CA LEU A 75 -8.25 1.03 -4.11
C LEU A 75 -7.46 -0.24 -3.81
N VAL A 76 -6.15 -0.13 -3.71
CA VAL A 76 -5.26 -1.23 -3.32
C VAL A 76 -4.44 -0.76 -2.13
N ILE A 77 -4.51 -1.50 -1.03
CA ILE A 77 -3.93 -1.18 0.27
C ILE A 77 -2.96 -2.30 0.63
N GLY A 78 -1.66 -2.01 0.56
CA GLY A 78 -0.64 -2.79 1.23
C GLY A 78 -0.51 -2.37 2.69
N GLN A 79 -0.36 -3.35 3.56
CA GLN A 79 -0.10 -3.16 4.98
C GLN A 79 1.11 -3.99 5.39
N VAL A 80 2.04 -3.38 6.11
CA VAL A 80 3.16 -4.09 6.74
C VAL A 80 2.60 -5.00 7.85
N ALA A 81 3.07 -6.24 7.90
CA ALA A 81 2.70 -7.22 8.90
C ALA A 81 3.89 -7.57 9.81
N ASP A 82 3.59 -8.15 10.97
CA ASP A 82 4.58 -8.71 11.87
C ASP A 82 5.20 -10.00 11.31
N SER A 83 6.14 -10.59 12.05
CA SER A 83 6.84 -11.81 11.65
C SER A 83 5.92 -13.03 11.52
N ALA A 84 4.77 -13.03 12.19
CA ALA A 84 3.75 -14.06 12.07
C ALA A 84 2.82 -13.84 10.85
N GLY A 85 3.03 -12.76 10.09
CA GLY A 85 2.20 -12.38 8.96
C GLY A 85 0.88 -11.71 9.37
N LYS A 86 0.73 -11.33 10.64
CA LYS A 86 -0.44 -10.59 11.10
C LYS A 86 -0.25 -9.10 10.83
N PRO A 87 -1.23 -8.41 10.24
CA PRO A 87 -1.21 -6.96 10.12
C PRO A 87 -0.81 -6.26 11.41
N LEU A 88 0.06 -5.24 11.32
CA LEU A 88 0.42 -4.44 12.49
C LEU A 88 -0.84 -3.86 13.14
N ALA A 89 -0.87 -3.91 14.48
CA ALA A 89 -2.02 -3.47 15.27
C ALA A 89 -2.31 -1.97 15.10
N VAL A 90 -3.53 -1.57 15.43
CA VAL A 90 -3.92 -0.15 15.52
C VAL A 90 -2.95 0.60 16.41
N GLY A 91 -2.51 1.78 15.96
CA GLY A 91 -1.47 2.54 16.65
C GLY A 91 -0.06 2.09 16.30
N SER A 92 0.13 1.17 15.34
CA SER A 92 1.43 0.84 14.73
C SER A 92 1.29 0.51 13.24
N GLY A 93 0.11 0.74 12.66
CA GLY A 93 -0.19 0.37 11.29
C GLY A 93 0.66 1.17 10.31
N VAL A 94 1.22 0.50 9.29
CA VAL A 94 1.96 1.15 8.20
C VAL A 94 1.36 0.68 6.88
N TYR A 95 0.86 1.63 6.12
CA TYR A 95 0.07 1.42 4.92
C TYR A 95 0.67 2.16 3.73
N PHE A 96 0.51 1.56 2.56
CA PHE A 96 0.92 2.12 1.28
C PHE A 96 0.05 1.53 0.20
N GLY A 97 -0.15 2.26 -0.90
CA GLY A 97 -1.08 1.77 -1.89
C GLY A 97 -1.30 2.70 -3.05
N GLU A 98 -2.28 2.33 -3.84
CA GLU A 98 -2.71 3.08 -5.00
C GLU A 98 -4.22 3.23 -5.02
N TRP A 99 -4.65 4.30 -5.66
CA TRP A 99 -6.05 4.60 -5.88
C TRP A 99 -6.21 5.09 -7.31
N ALA A 100 -7.33 4.73 -7.93
CA ALA A 100 -7.77 5.28 -9.19
C ALA A 100 -9.25 5.64 -9.11
N PRO A 101 -9.73 6.62 -9.89
CA PRO A 101 -11.16 6.90 -9.99
C PRO A 101 -11.92 5.68 -10.51
N ARG A 102 -13.21 5.62 -10.21
CA ARG A 102 -14.09 4.59 -10.77
C ARG A 102 -14.10 4.71 -12.29
N ALA A 103 -14.07 3.58 -12.99
CA ALA A 103 -14.23 3.58 -14.45
C ALA A 103 -15.56 4.24 -14.83
N ALA A 104 -15.57 4.96 -15.95
CA ALA A 104 -16.77 5.63 -16.45
C ALA A 104 -17.88 4.61 -16.80
N GLY A 105 -19.14 5.05 -16.73
CA GLY A 105 -20.31 4.23 -17.06
C GLY A 105 -20.80 3.35 -15.91
N THR A 106 -21.54 2.30 -16.26
CA THR A 106 -22.04 1.27 -15.34
C THR A 106 -20.97 0.17 -15.21
N PRO A 107 -20.33 0.02 -14.04
CA PRO A 107 -19.33 -1.01 -13.83
C PRO A 107 -19.95 -2.39 -14.02
N PRO A 108 -19.24 -3.32 -14.65
CA PRO A 108 -19.63 -4.72 -14.61
C PRO A 108 -19.72 -5.21 -13.16
N SER A 109 -20.68 -6.10 -12.92
CA SER A 109 -20.97 -6.69 -11.61
C SER A 109 -19.81 -7.55 -11.08
N ASP A 110 -19.06 -8.19 -11.97
CA ASP A 110 -17.88 -8.99 -11.65
C ASP A 110 -16.73 -8.59 -12.58
N SER A 111 -15.67 -8.01 -12.03
CA SER A 111 -14.48 -7.65 -12.78
C SER A 111 -13.30 -7.40 -11.85
N THR A 112 -12.14 -7.91 -12.24
CA THR A 112 -10.86 -7.62 -11.58
C THR A 112 -10.28 -6.26 -11.97
N ASN A 113 -10.91 -5.53 -12.90
CA ASN A 113 -10.41 -4.25 -13.38
C ASN A 113 -10.63 -3.14 -12.34
N LEU A 114 -9.54 -2.65 -11.74
CA LEU A 114 -9.54 -1.58 -10.75
C LEU A 114 -9.35 -0.17 -11.34
N ASN A 115 -9.24 -0.05 -12.67
CA ASN A 115 -9.03 1.19 -13.41
C ASN A 115 -7.69 1.89 -13.08
N MET A 116 -6.67 1.11 -12.69
CA MET A 116 -5.32 1.61 -12.38
C MET A 116 -4.49 1.99 -13.62
N SER A 117 -5.02 1.81 -14.84
CA SER A 117 -4.49 2.44 -16.05
C SER A 117 -4.90 3.90 -16.20
N SER A 118 -5.81 4.41 -15.35
CA SER A 118 -6.24 5.80 -15.37
C SER A 118 -5.08 6.78 -15.19
N GLY A 119 -5.07 7.85 -16.00
CA GLY A 119 -4.15 8.98 -15.84
C GLY A 119 -4.31 9.74 -14.52
N SER A 120 -5.44 9.55 -13.82
CA SER A 120 -5.69 10.12 -12.48
C SER A 120 -5.35 9.16 -11.34
N ARG A 121 -4.69 8.03 -11.63
CA ARG A 121 -4.16 7.13 -10.61
C ARG A 121 -3.17 7.87 -9.71
N THR A 122 -3.31 7.67 -8.40
CA THR A 122 -2.42 8.21 -7.37
C THR A 122 -1.83 7.10 -6.54
N VAL A 123 -0.60 7.29 -6.07
CA VAL A 123 0.06 6.45 -5.06
C VAL A 123 0.11 7.19 -3.73
N TRP A 124 0.06 6.46 -2.63
CA TRP A 124 0.00 7.04 -1.29
C TRP A 124 0.69 6.15 -0.26
N TYR A 125 1.02 6.74 0.87
CA TYR A 125 1.54 6.05 2.05
C TYR A 125 1.13 6.80 3.32
N VAL A 126 0.92 6.06 4.41
CA VAL A 126 0.55 6.60 5.72
C VAL A 126 0.90 5.59 6.80
N GLY A 127 1.08 6.03 8.04
CA GLY A 127 1.23 5.12 9.15
C GLY A 127 1.20 5.80 10.51
N ASP A 128 1.00 4.99 11.53
CA ASP A 128 1.05 5.38 12.93
C ASP A 128 2.49 5.42 13.43
N ASN A 129 2.70 6.09 14.57
CA ASN A 129 4.02 6.27 15.19
C ASN A 129 5.11 6.70 14.20
N PRO A 130 4.90 7.83 13.50
CA PRO A 130 5.94 8.38 12.66
C PRO A 130 7.20 8.64 13.48
N VAL A 131 8.35 8.24 12.96
CA VAL A 131 9.64 8.63 13.56
C VAL A 131 9.74 10.15 13.49
N THR A 132 10.02 10.77 14.64
CA THR A 132 10.24 12.24 14.79
C THR A 132 11.69 12.58 15.12
N ALA A 133 12.46 11.60 15.58
CA ALA A 133 13.90 11.66 15.76
C ALA A 133 14.51 10.37 15.21
N THR A 134 15.22 10.46 14.09
CA THR A 134 15.80 9.30 13.42
C THR A 134 16.87 8.67 14.30
N PRO A 135 16.76 7.37 14.66
CA PRO A 135 17.82 6.67 15.38
C PRO A 135 19.04 6.49 14.48
N ASN A 136 20.23 6.28 15.06
CA ASN A 136 21.39 5.90 14.26
C ASN A 136 21.13 4.58 13.53
N LEU A 137 21.38 4.55 12.23
CA LEU A 137 21.24 3.37 11.37
C LEU A 137 22.60 3.11 10.73
N SER A 138 23.13 1.90 10.90
CA SER A 138 24.39 1.48 10.29
C SER A 138 24.15 0.19 9.51
N ASN A 139 24.13 0.29 8.19
CA ASN A 139 23.80 -0.79 7.27
C ASN A 139 22.50 -1.55 7.64
N VAL A 140 21.48 -0.81 8.09
CA VAL A 140 20.19 -1.38 8.42
C VAL A 140 19.44 -1.68 7.12
N THR A 141 18.95 -2.89 6.97
CA THR A 141 18.26 -3.37 5.77
C THR A 141 16.76 -3.48 6.01
N TYR A 142 16.00 -3.22 4.94
CA TYR A 142 14.56 -3.34 4.92
C TYR A 142 14.15 -4.19 3.73
N ASN A 143 13.42 -5.28 3.98
CA ASN A 143 12.75 -6.03 2.95
C ASN A 143 11.46 -5.28 2.55
N VAL A 144 11.34 -4.94 1.28
CA VAL A 144 10.31 -4.03 0.76
C VAL A 144 9.52 -4.71 -0.35
N ILE A 145 8.22 -4.41 -0.41
CA ILE A 145 7.40 -4.64 -1.60
C ILE A 145 6.88 -3.33 -2.18
N GLY A 146 6.52 -3.32 -3.46
CA GLY A 146 5.89 -2.18 -4.12
C GLY A 146 4.66 -2.56 -4.93
N ILE A 147 3.67 -1.67 -4.94
CA ILE A 147 2.37 -1.81 -5.61
C ILE A 147 2.33 -0.86 -6.81
N ARG A 148 2.00 -1.41 -7.97
CA ARG A 148 1.76 -0.66 -9.21
C ARG A 148 0.78 -1.38 -10.12
N GLN A 149 -0.32 -0.72 -10.43
CA GLN A 149 -1.32 -1.13 -11.40
C GLN A 149 -1.91 -2.51 -11.14
N THR A 150 -2.22 -2.81 -9.87
CA THR A 150 -2.98 -4.00 -9.50
C THR A 150 -4.42 -3.85 -9.99
N GLY A 151 -4.98 -4.93 -10.52
CA GLY A 151 -6.24 -4.93 -11.25
C GLY A 151 -6.12 -4.53 -12.72
N GLU A 152 -4.93 -4.46 -13.31
CA GLU A 152 -4.75 -4.20 -14.74
C GLU A 152 -4.17 -5.40 -15.47
N GLY A 153 -4.81 -5.82 -16.57
CA GLY A 153 -4.37 -6.95 -17.37
C GLY A 153 -4.17 -8.22 -16.53
N ALA A 154 -2.94 -8.75 -16.54
CA ALA A 154 -2.56 -9.94 -15.80
C ALA A 154 -2.18 -9.68 -14.33
N ASN A 155 -2.07 -8.42 -13.88
CA ASN A 155 -1.77 -8.09 -12.50
C ASN A 155 -3.06 -8.15 -11.66
N LEU A 156 -3.48 -9.35 -11.27
CA LEU A 156 -4.81 -9.57 -10.67
C LEU A 156 -4.85 -9.17 -9.17
N PRO A 157 -5.99 -8.67 -8.65
CA PRO A 157 -6.13 -8.31 -7.24
C PRO A 157 -5.92 -9.46 -6.24
N ALA A 158 -6.30 -10.69 -6.63
CA ALA A 158 -6.12 -11.89 -5.81
C ALA A 158 -4.68 -12.44 -5.81
N THR A 159 -3.90 -12.10 -6.85
CA THR A 159 -2.53 -12.56 -7.06
C THR A 159 -1.68 -11.40 -7.62
N PRO A 160 -1.46 -10.35 -6.82
CA PRO A 160 -0.82 -9.14 -7.31
C PRO A 160 0.65 -9.40 -7.71
N ASN A 161 1.05 -8.93 -8.89
CA ASN A 161 2.42 -8.91 -9.36
C ASN A 161 3.17 -7.71 -8.75
N LEU A 162 3.74 -7.94 -7.58
CA LEU A 162 4.39 -6.92 -6.74
C LEU A 162 5.85 -6.72 -7.10
N TYR A 163 6.33 -5.50 -6.90
CA TYR A 163 7.75 -5.22 -6.78
C TYR A 163 8.30 -5.82 -5.50
N ASN A 164 9.54 -6.31 -5.56
CA ASN A 164 10.30 -6.82 -4.41
C ASN A 164 11.70 -6.20 -4.41
N GLY A 165 12.27 -6.00 -3.23
CA GLY A 165 13.63 -5.51 -3.11
C GLY A 165 14.10 -5.32 -1.68
N VAL A 166 15.37 -4.94 -1.54
CA VAL A 166 15.99 -4.63 -0.25
C VAL A 166 16.49 -3.19 -0.31
N LEU A 167 16.16 -2.40 0.70
CA LEU A 167 16.69 -1.05 0.89
C LEU A 167 17.65 -1.04 2.08
N THR A 168 18.80 -0.41 1.91
CA THR A 168 19.81 -0.23 2.96
C THR A 168 19.80 1.22 3.42
N ALA A 169 19.67 1.42 4.72
CA ALA A 169 19.64 2.70 5.40
C ALA A 169 20.93 2.92 6.21
N ASN A 170 21.52 4.10 6.04
CA ASN A 170 22.62 4.61 6.83
C ASN A 170 22.24 6.01 7.33
N TYR A 171 22.28 6.21 8.63
CA TYR A 171 21.97 7.50 9.25
C TYR A 171 22.81 7.70 10.51
N VAL A 172 23.49 8.84 10.57
CA VAL A 172 24.14 9.33 11.78
C VAL A 172 23.66 10.75 12.04
N ALA A 173 23.24 11.03 13.26
CA ALA A 173 22.84 12.38 13.65
C ALA A 173 24.00 13.38 13.42
N GLY A 174 23.74 14.45 12.67
CA GLY A 174 24.76 15.43 12.27
C GLY A 174 25.73 14.94 11.18
N GLY A 175 25.54 13.74 10.63
CA GLY A 175 26.31 13.21 9.51
C GLY A 175 25.88 13.78 8.16
N SER A 176 26.81 13.76 7.18
CA SER A 176 26.59 14.27 5.82
C SER A 176 26.23 13.18 4.79
N SER A 177 26.31 11.91 5.16
CA SER A 177 26.14 10.75 4.25
C SER A 177 24.95 9.88 4.63
N ASN A 178 23.83 10.52 4.98
CA ASN A 178 22.61 9.83 5.41
C ASN A 178 21.80 9.36 4.20
N THR A 179 21.71 8.05 3.96
CA THR A 179 21.20 7.48 2.72
C THR A 179 20.21 6.34 2.96
N LEU A 180 19.24 6.22 2.06
CA LEU A 180 18.41 5.03 1.85
C LEU A 180 18.57 4.63 0.37
N ALA A 181 19.09 3.45 0.11
CA ALA A 181 19.41 3.00 -1.24
C ALA A 181 19.02 1.54 -1.50
N GLY A 182 18.57 1.22 -2.71
CA GLY A 182 18.32 -0.14 -3.16
C GLY A 182 17.54 -0.22 -4.46
N ASN A 183 17.11 -1.42 -4.84
CA ASN A 183 16.39 -1.66 -6.08
C ASN A 183 15.10 -2.43 -5.83
N LEU A 184 14.06 -2.07 -6.56
CA LEU A 184 12.80 -2.78 -6.62
C LEU A 184 12.63 -3.39 -8.01
N SER A 185 12.36 -4.69 -8.09
CA SER A 185 12.11 -5.40 -9.35
C SER A 185 10.81 -6.21 -9.29
N ARG A 186 10.19 -6.40 -10.46
CA ARG A 186 9.08 -7.35 -10.64
C ARG A 186 9.17 -8.01 -12.00
N THR A 187 8.59 -9.19 -12.14
CA THR A 187 8.57 -9.92 -13.40
C THR A 187 7.83 -9.12 -14.48
N GLY A 188 8.45 -9.00 -15.66
CA GLY A 188 7.86 -8.32 -16.81
C GLY A 188 7.93 -6.79 -16.76
N ASP A 189 8.78 -6.21 -15.91
CA ASP A 189 8.90 -4.76 -15.77
C ASP A 189 10.35 -4.32 -15.53
N THR A 190 10.59 -3.01 -15.64
CA THR A 190 11.88 -2.39 -15.38
C THR A 190 12.15 -2.29 -13.88
N THR A 191 13.38 -2.60 -13.49
CA THR A 191 13.89 -2.38 -12.14
C THR A 191 13.95 -0.89 -11.83
N VAL A 192 13.44 -0.50 -10.66
CA VAL A 192 13.47 0.89 -10.17
C VAL A 192 14.53 1.03 -9.09
N ALA A 193 15.39 2.03 -9.21
CA ALA A 193 16.34 2.38 -8.15
C ALA A 193 15.67 3.34 -7.16
N ILE A 194 15.75 3.02 -5.88
CA ILE A 194 15.34 3.90 -4.78
C ILE A 194 16.62 4.48 -4.20
N ASN A 195 16.81 5.79 -4.35
CA ASN A 195 17.92 6.53 -3.77
C ASN A 195 17.37 7.78 -3.11
N ALA A 196 17.57 7.91 -1.80
CA ALA A 196 17.07 9.04 -1.03
C ALA A 196 18.03 9.42 0.10
N THR A 197 17.96 10.68 0.52
CA THR A 197 18.63 11.18 1.72
C THR A 197 17.68 11.08 2.91
N ILE A 198 18.16 10.60 4.04
CA ILE A 198 17.40 10.50 5.30
C ILE A 198 17.62 11.76 6.13
N ASN A 199 16.54 12.38 6.62
CA ASN A 199 16.62 13.53 7.52
C ASN A 199 16.46 13.13 9.00
N SER A 200 16.61 14.10 9.90
CA SER A 200 16.51 13.88 11.35
C SER A 200 15.10 13.60 11.87
N THR A 201 14.06 13.82 11.06
CA THR A 201 12.65 13.64 11.42
C THR A 201 12.05 12.38 10.80
N GLY A 202 12.88 11.38 10.50
CA GLY A 202 12.48 10.10 9.95
C GLY A 202 11.97 10.15 8.51
N GLN A 203 12.06 11.26 7.80
CA GLN A 203 11.66 11.34 6.39
C GLN A 203 12.85 11.02 5.49
N PHE A 204 12.57 10.51 4.30
CA PHE A 204 13.55 10.37 3.25
C PHE A 204 13.01 10.91 1.93
N THR A 205 13.88 11.59 1.19
CA THR A 205 13.54 12.21 -0.10
C THR A 205 14.70 12.09 -1.08
N GLY A 206 14.39 11.88 -2.35
CA GLY A 206 15.36 11.78 -3.43
C GLY A 206 14.70 12.01 -4.79
N ASP A 207 15.38 11.63 -5.86
CA ASP A 207 14.85 11.80 -7.23
C ASP A 207 13.60 10.93 -7.44
N GLY A 208 12.43 11.58 -7.42
CA GLY A 208 11.13 10.94 -7.47
C GLY A 208 10.76 10.10 -6.25
N VAL A 209 11.61 10.00 -5.22
CA VAL A 209 11.38 9.21 -4.01
C VAL A 209 10.93 10.12 -2.86
N GLN A 210 9.85 9.72 -2.19
CA GLN A 210 9.40 10.35 -0.94
C GLN A 210 8.89 9.28 0.01
N GLY A 211 9.24 9.38 1.29
CA GLY A 211 8.66 8.49 2.30
C GLY A 211 9.14 8.80 3.71
N ARG A 212 8.84 7.88 4.64
CA ARG A 212 9.30 7.99 6.02
C ARG A 212 9.39 6.65 6.75
N PHE A 213 10.08 6.70 7.89
CA PHE A 213 10.15 5.65 8.88
C PHE A 213 9.02 5.75 9.92
N TYR A 214 8.63 4.59 10.43
CA TYR A 214 7.60 4.39 11.45
C TYR A 214 8.08 3.42 12.53
N ASN A 215 7.42 3.41 13.69
CA ASN A 215 7.65 2.44 14.76
C ASN A 215 9.13 2.35 15.17
N ASN A 216 9.74 3.49 15.52
CA ASN A 216 11.18 3.58 15.84
C ASN A 216 12.10 3.03 14.71
N ALA A 217 11.75 3.34 13.46
CA ALA A 217 12.41 2.85 12.26
C ALA A 217 12.40 1.32 12.09
N ALA A 218 11.49 0.61 12.75
CA ALA A 218 11.24 -0.82 12.48
C ALA A 218 10.50 -1.04 11.15
N ALA A 219 9.81 -0.02 10.63
CA ALA A 219 9.11 -0.07 9.35
C ALA A 219 9.29 1.24 8.56
N LEU A 220 9.05 1.16 7.25
CA LEU A 220 9.03 2.32 6.37
C LEU A 220 7.91 2.20 5.34
N ALA A 221 7.46 3.33 4.83
CA ALA A 221 6.63 3.42 3.63
C ALA A 221 6.92 4.69 2.84
N GLY A 222 6.69 4.64 1.55
CA GLY A 222 6.94 5.73 0.64
C GLY A 222 6.34 5.52 -0.74
N ILE A 223 6.65 6.44 -1.64
CA ILE A 223 6.26 6.44 -3.03
C ILE A 223 7.46 6.76 -3.92
N TYR A 224 7.42 6.21 -5.13
CA TYR A 224 8.28 6.58 -6.24
C TYR A 224 7.43 7.16 -7.36
N THR A 225 7.81 8.34 -7.85
CA THR A 225 7.12 9.11 -8.90
C THR A 225 8.08 9.58 -10.01
N GLY A 226 9.33 9.12 -10.00
CA GLY A 226 10.38 9.55 -10.92
C GLY A 226 10.20 9.10 -12.38
N GLY A 227 9.27 8.17 -12.65
CA GLY A 227 8.91 7.78 -14.03
C GLY A 227 8.02 8.77 -14.77
N GLY A 228 7.63 9.88 -14.12
CA GLY A 228 6.99 11.05 -14.74
C GLY A 228 5.51 10.88 -15.09
N THR A 229 4.97 9.66 -15.07
CA THR A 229 3.55 9.41 -15.35
C THR A 229 2.88 8.62 -14.24
N ALA A 230 1.57 8.84 -14.09
CA ALA A 230 0.73 8.07 -13.19
C ALA A 230 0.82 6.56 -13.45
N ALA A 231 1.14 6.08 -14.65
CA ALA A 231 1.30 4.66 -14.93
C ALA A 231 2.57 4.06 -14.27
N THR A 232 3.60 4.87 -14.06
CA THR A 232 4.91 4.44 -13.55
C THR A 232 5.07 4.57 -12.03
N ASN A 233 4.18 5.32 -11.37
CA ASN A 233 4.30 5.57 -9.94
C ASN A 233 4.16 4.26 -9.13
N ILE A 234 4.93 4.12 -8.05
CA ILE A 234 4.93 2.94 -7.18
C ILE A 234 4.70 3.40 -5.75
N ALA A 235 3.80 2.75 -5.01
CA ALA A 235 3.77 2.86 -3.55
C ALA A 235 4.52 1.67 -2.95
N PHE A 236 5.34 1.88 -1.93
CA PHE A 236 6.14 0.82 -1.34
C PHE A 236 6.13 0.88 0.18
N GLY A 237 6.34 -0.28 0.80
CA GLY A 237 6.49 -0.40 2.24
C GLY A 237 7.32 -1.62 2.60
N GLY A 238 7.93 -1.57 3.78
CA GLY A 238 8.82 -2.62 4.24
C GLY A 238 9.07 -2.62 5.73
N SER A 239 9.65 -3.71 6.20
CA SER A 239 10.08 -3.88 7.59
C SER A 239 11.56 -4.18 7.69
N ARG A 240 12.14 -3.74 8.81
CA ARG A 240 13.54 -3.91 9.14
C ARG A 240 13.90 -5.39 9.22
N SER A 241 15.06 -5.74 8.67
CA SER A 241 15.49 -7.12 8.46
C SER A 241 16.73 -7.53 9.26
N ASN A 242 17.49 -6.57 9.79
CA ASN A 242 18.64 -6.74 10.68
C ASN A 242 18.82 -5.52 11.61
#